data_AF-A0A4R3GX02-F1
#
_entry.id   AF-A0A4R3GX02-F1
#
_cell.length_a   1.000
_cell.length_b   1.000
_cell.length_c   1.000
_cell.angle_alpha   90.00
_cell.angle_beta   90.00
_cell.angle_gamma   90.00
#
_symmetry.space_group_name_H-M   'P 1'
#
loop_
_entity.id
_entity.type
_entity.pdbx_description
1 polymer ?
#
loop_
_entity_poly.entity_id
_entity_poly.type
_entity_poly.pdbx_seq_one_letter_code
_entity_poly.pdbx_strand_id
1 'polypeptide(L)' 'MKREPAIFDDIDEAHDAAAIAEARAEIAAGEFVSHEAVKAWLLSWGTPDELPPPKVGQ' A
#
# COMPACT_ATOMS: atom_id res chain seq x y z
N MET A 1 4.16 -35.89 -11.72
CA MET A 1 5.19 -35.01 -11.13
C MET A 1 4.49 -34.14 -10.10
N LYS A 2 5.00 -34.00 -8.87
CA LYS A 2 4.46 -33.05 -7.88
C LYS A 2 5.17 -31.71 -8.08
N ARG A 3 4.40 -30.61 -8.12
CA ARG A 3 4.91 -29.24 -8.22
C ARG A 3 5.56 -28.85 -6.88
N GLU A 4 6.68 -28.14 -6.94
CA GLU A 4 7.30 -27.54 -5.75
C GLU A 4 6.47 -26.36 -5.23
N PRO A 5 6.40 -26.14 -3.90
CA PRO A 5 5.67 -25.02 -3.32
C PRO A 5 6.18 -23.68 -3.89
N ALA A 6 5.26 -22.78 -4.23
CA ALA A 6 5.61 -21.42 -4.60
C ALA A 6 5.96 -20.60 -3.34
N ILE A 7 6.74 -19.55 -3.53
CA ILE A 7 7.14 -18.59 -2.48
C ILE A 7 5.91 -17.95 -1.78
N PHE A 8 4.74 -17.95 -2.43
CA PHE A 8 3.49 -17.40 -1.91
C PHE A 8 2.56 -18.44 -1.28
N ASP A 9 2.97 -19.71 -1.21
CA ASP A 9 2.15 -20.78 -0.62
C ASP A 9 2.33 -20.86 0.91
N ASP A 10 3.36 -20.20 1.46
CA ASP A 10 3.60 -20.09 2.90
C ASP A 10 2.88 -18.86 3.47
N ILE A 11 1.60 -19.03 3.81
CA ILE A 11 0.78 -17.99 4.46
C ILE A 11 1.05 -18.02 5.97
N ASP A 12 1.64 -16.95 6.50
CA ASP A 12 1.71 -16.69 7.93
C ASP A 12 0.53 -15.80 8.36
N GLU A 13 -0.58 -16.46 8.70
CA GLU A 13 -1.83 -15.77 9.09
C GLU A 13 -1.64 -14.87 10.32
N ALA A 14 -0.72 -15.21 11.23
CA ALA A 14 -0.46 -14.42 12.43
C ALA A 14 0.29 -13.14 12.08
N HIS A 15 1.27 -13.23 11.18
CA HIS A 15 1.96 -12.07 10.63
C HIS A 15 0.99 -11.15 9.88
N ASP A 16 0.12 -11.70 9.02
CA ASP A 16 -0.85 -10.92 8.25
C ASP A 16 -1.86 -10.21 9.17
N ALA A 17 -2.34 -10.89 10.22
CA ALA A 17 -3.25 -10.29 11.20
C ALA A 17 -2.58 -9.14 11.97
N ALA A 18 -1.29 -9.28 12.32
CA ALA A 18 -0.52 -8.23 12.97
C ALA A 18 -0.34 -7.01 12.07
N ALA A 19 0.02 -7.21 10.80
CA ALA A 19 0.17 -6.13 9.82
C ALA A 19 -1.15 -5.37 9.58
N ILE A 20 -2.29 -6.08 9.55
CA ILE A 20 -3.61 -5.43 9.44
C ILE A 20 -3.93 -4.59 10.68
N ALA A 21 -3.59 -5.07 11.88
CA ALA A 21 -3.83 -4.33 13.12
C ALA A 21 -3.00 -3.04 13.18
N GLU A 22 -1.73 -3.11 12.77
CA GLU A 22 -0.85 -1.94 12.62
C GLU A 22 -1.40 -0.92 11.64
N ALA A 23 -1.75 -1.35 10.42
CA ALA A 23 -2.33 -0.46 9.40
C ALA A 23 -3.61 0.25 9.88
N ARG A 24 -4.45 -0.42 10.69
CA ARG A 24 -5.63 0.21 11.28
C ARG A 24 -5.28 1.30 12.30
N ALA A 25 -4.21 1.10 13.07
CA ALA A 25 -3.72 2.10 14.01
C ALA A 25 -3.17 3.33 13.27
N GLU A 26 -2.41 3.14 12.20
CA GLU A 26 -1.90 4.22 11.34
C GLU A 26 -3.06 5.02 10.72
N ILE A 27 -4.08 4.34 10.20
CA ILE A 27 -5.29 5.00 9.68
C ILE A 27 -5.96 5.85 10.76
N ALA A 28 -6.08 5.34 11.99
CA ALA A 28 -6.66 6.07 13.11
C ALA A 28 -5.80 7.28 13.54
N ALA A 29 -4.47 7.18 13.41
CA ALA A 29 -3.52 8.26 13.66
C ALA A 29 -3.45 9.30 12.51
N GLY A 30 -4.09 9.03 11.37
CA GLY A 30 -3.99 9.87 10.17
C GLY A 30 -2.68 9.69 9.40
N GLU A 31 -1.96 8.60 9.66
CA GLU A 31 -0.64 8.29 9.09
C GLU A 31 -0.75 7.57 7.74
N PHE A 32 -1.62 8.06 6.86
CA PHE A 32 -1.83 7.52 5.52
C PHE A 32 -1.81 8.60 4.46
N VAL A 33 -1.58 8.19 3.22
CA VAL A 33 -1.75 9.04 2.04
C VAL A 33 -3.17 8.87 1.52
N SER A 34 -3.90 9.96 1.28
CA SER A 34 -5.27 9.88 0.78
C SER A 34 -5.34 9.28 -0.63
N HIS A 35 -6.44 8.58 -0.91
CA HIS A 35 -6.71 8.05 -2.25
C HIS A 35 -6.65 9.14 -3.32
N GLU A 36 -7.22 10.31 -3.04
CA GLU A 36 -7.27 11.42 -4.00
C GLU A 36 -5.86 11.96 -4.33
N ALA A 37 -4.97 12.05 -3.32
CA ALA A 37 -3.59 12.46 -3.55
C ALA A 37 -2.83 11.44 -4.41
N VAL A 38 -3.00 10.13 -4.13
CA VAL A 38 -2.41 9.06 -4.96
C VAL A 38 -2.95 9.11 -6.39
N LYS A 39 -4.26 9.27 -6.55
CA LYS A 39 -4.90 9.34 -7.87
C LYS A 39 -4.41 10.53 -8.69
N ALA A 40 -4.35 11.73 -8.10
CA ALA A 40 -3.85 12.92 -8.77
C ALA A 40 -2.40 12.72 -9.25
N TRP A 41 -1.56 12.15 -8.40
CA TRP A 41 -0.19 11.81 -8.75
C TRP A 41 -0.11 10.81 -9.91
N LEU A 42 -0.82 9.68 -9.84
CA LEU A 42 -0.82 8.69 -10.91
C LEU A 42 -1.33 9.24 -12.25
N LEU A 43 -2.33 10.11 -12.23
CA LEU A 43 -2.87 10.73 -13.45
C LEU A 43 -1.94 11.78 -14.07
N SER A 44 -1.00 12.31 -13.30
CA SER A 44 -0.02 13.29 -13.79
C SER A 44 1.15 12.65 -14.54
N TRP A 45 1.37 11.35 -14.37
CA TRP A 45 2.50 10.63 -14.96
C TRP A 45 2.47 10.68 -16.49
N GLY A 46 3.63 10.98 -17.09
CA GLY A 46 3.77 11.06 -18.55
C GLY A 46 3.11 12.30 -19.17
N THR A 47 2.71 13.27 -18.35
CA THR A 47 2.26 14.60 -18.78
C THR A 47 3.35 15.64 -18.50
N PRO A 48 3.31 16.83 -19.14
CA PRO A 48 4.21 17.93 -18.78
C PRO A 48 4.05 18.41 -17.33
N ASP A 49 2.92 18.12 -16.69
CA ASP A 49 2.56 18.55 -15.33
C ASP A 49 2.69 17.42 -14.30
N GLU A 50 3.68 16.54 -14.46
CA GLU A 50 3.91 15.42 -13.56
C GLU A 50 4.16 15.89 -12.11
N LEU A 51 3.39 15.34 -11.18
CA LEU A 51 3.41 15.67 -9.77
C LEU A 51 4.44 14.81 -9.02
N PRO A 52 5.03 15.33 -7.92
CA PRO A 52 5.84 14.51 -7.03
C PRO A 52 4.97 13.46 -6.30
N PRO A 53 5.58 12.35 -5.81
CA PRO A 53 4.87 11.40 -4.98
C PRO A 53 4.23 12.07 -3.75
N PRO A 54 2.97 11.75 -3.44
CA PRO A 54 2.26 12.33 -2.31
C PRO A 54 2.82 11.82 -0.98
N LYS A 55 2.65 12.62 0.07
CA LYS A 55 3.10 12.36 1.44
C LYS A 55 1.91 12.13 2.37
N VAL A 56 2.19 11.53 3.52
CA VAL A 56 1.20 11.32 4.59
C VAL A 56 0.51 12.65 4.94
N GLY A 57 -0.81 12.60 5.11
CA GLY A 57 -1.63 13.75 5.46
C GLY A 57 -1.97 14.70 4.29
N GLN A 58 -1.66 14.33 3.04
CA GLN A 58 -2.06 15.05 1.82
C GLN A 58 -3.34 14.52 1.19
#